data_AF-A0A8K0K9M2-F1
#
_entry.id   AF-A0A8K0K9M2-F1
#
_cell.length_a   1.000
_cell.length_b   1.000
_cell.length_c   1.000
_cell.angle_alpha   90.00
_cell.angle_beta   90.00
_cell.angle_gamma   90.00
#
_symmetry.space_group_name_H-M   'P 1'
#
loop_
_entity.id
_entity.type
_entity.pdbx_description
1 polymer ?
#
loop_
_entity_poly.entity_id
_entity_poly.type
_entity_poly.pdbx_seq_one_letter_code
_entity_poly.pdbx_strand_id
1 'polypeptide(L)'
;MTLCMEENKRVWTKYIEELYDSWADRLRLVLEEESECDQDDKGSEILRFEVARVIHDLREKKALGCDRVPSEALKALGYNAMSRLTSLVSRIYESGIWPEILLKSVLVPLPNKSNAKECKDYRTISSICQFTKAITRLLLQRIEGKIEENMGENQFEF
;
A
#
# COMPACT_ATOMS: atom_id res chain seq x y z
N MET A 1 -3.87 15.40 32.34
CA MET A 1 -3.55 15.71 30.92
C MET A 1 -3.75 14.50 29.98
N THR A 2 -3.70 13.26 30.48
CA THR A 2 -3.82 12.01 29.69
C THR A 2 -5.22 11.70 29.16
N LEU A 3 -6.28 12.14 29.85
CA LEU A 3 -7.69 11.90 29.48
C LEU A 3 -8.09 12.48 28.11
N CYS A 4 -7.43 13.55 27.63
CA CYS A 4 -7.75 14.18 26.33
C CYS A 4 -7.17 13.40 25.13
N MET A 5 -6.00 12.78 25.29
CA MET A 5 -5.35 12.07 24.18
C MET A 5 -5.99 10.69 23.93
N GLU A 6 -6.37 9.98 24.99
CA GLU A 6 -7.05 8.69 24.89
C GLU A 6 -8.47 8.85 24.33
N GLU A 7 -9.19 9.89 24.77
CA GLU A 7 -10.52 10.21 24.23
C GLU A 7 -10.44 10.62 22.76
N ASN A 8 -9.47 11.46 22.37
CA ASN A 8 -9.25 11.80 20.97
C ASN A 8 -8.94 10.57 20.12
N LYS A 9 -8.09 9.65 20.60
CA LYS A 9 -7.82 8.39 19.90
C LYS A 9 -9.10 7.59 19.67
N ARG A 10 -9.97 7.46 20.68
CA ARG A 10 -11.25 6.75 20.55
C ARG A 10 -12.17 7.40 19.51
N VAL A 11 -12.29 8.73 19.55
CA VAL A 11 -13.09 9.48 18.57
C VAL A 11 -12.55 9.27 17.15
N TRP A 12 -11.23 9.32 16.97
CA TRP A 12 -10.59 9.02 15.68
C TRP A 12 -10.78 7.58 15.24
N THR A 13 -10.58 6.60 16.12
CA THR A 13 -10.78 5.17 15.83
C THR A 13 -12.19 4.92 15.32
N LYS A 14 -13.21 5.36 16.07
CA LYS A 14 -14.61 5.17 15.69
C LYS A 14 -14.92 5.83 14.33
N TYR A 15 -14.46 7.06 14.12
CA TYR A 15 -14.67 7.76 12.85
C TYR A 15 -14.05 7.02 11.66
N ILE A 16 -12.85 6.45 11.83
CA ILE A 16 -12.14 5.72 10.78
C ILE A 16 -12.79 4.36 10.51
N GLU A 17 -13.21 3.64 11.54
CA GLU A 17 -13.96 2.38 11.39
C GLU A 17 -15.24 2.62 10.57
N GLU A 18 -16.06 3.60 10.96
CA GLU A 18 -17.28 3.96 10.23
C GLU A 18 -16.99 4.36 8.76
N LEU A 19 -15.90 5.09 8.52
CA LEU A 19 -15.49 5.52 7.18
C LEU A 19 -15.14 4.33 6.28
N TYR A 20 -14.31 3.40 6.77
CA TYR A 20 -13.80 2.29 5.95
C TYR A 20 -14.74 1.07 5.91
N ASP A 21 -15.55 0.81 6.94
CA ASP A 21 -16.55 -0.26 6.91
C ASP A 21 -17.58 -0.03 5.79
N SER A 22 -18.03 1.23 5.64
CA SER A 22 -18.91 1.61 4.53
C SER A 22 -18.29 1.39 3.14
N TRP A 23 -16.96 1.42 3.06
CA TRP A 23 -16.23 1.18 1.83
C TRP A 23 -16.04 -0.32 1.59
N ALA A 24 -15.72 -1.09 2.64
CA ALA A 24 -15.60 -2.54 2.57
C ALA A 24 -16.91 -3.19 2.09
N ASP A 25 -18.05 -2.72 2.58
CA ASP A 25 -19.36 -3.22 2.15
C ASP A 25 -19.65 -2.89 0.67
N ARG A 26 -19.24 -1.72 0.20
CA ARG A 26 -19.32 -1.37 -1.24
C ARG A 26 -18.40 -2.24 -2.09
N LEU A 27 -17.19 -2.51 -1.61
CA LEU A 27 -16.21 -3.31 -2.35
C LEU A 27 -16.69 -4.76 -2.51
N ARG A 28 -17.31 -5.33 -1.48
CA ARG A 28 -17.91 -6.67 -1.52
C ARG A 28 -19.00 -6.83 -2.59
N LEU A 29 -19.66 -5.74 -2.99
CA LEU A 29 -20.68 -5.76 -4.05
C LEU A 29 -20.08 -5.79 -5.46
N VAL A 30 -18.80 -5.44 -5.62
CA VAL A 30 -18.15 -5.25 -6.92
C VAL A 30 -17.08 -6.31 -7.19
N LEU A 31 -16.49 -6.90 -6.15
CA LEU A 31 -15.48 -7.94 -6.31
C LEU A 31 -16.14 -9.27 -6.71
N GLU A 32 -15.67 -9.83 -7.82
CA GLU A 32 -15.96 -11.20 -8.22
C GLU A 32 -15.22 -12.19 -7.30
N GLU A 33 -15.79 -13.38 -7.11
CA GLU A 33 -15.11 -14.45 -6.36
C GLU A 33 -13.86 -14.91 -7.11
N GLU A 34 -12.78 -15.18 -6.37
CA GLU A 34 -11.56 -15.75 -6.96
C GLU A 34 -11.88 -17.10 -7.60
N SER A 35 -11.66 -17.21 -8.91
CA SER A 35 -11.77 -18.44 -9.68
C SER A 35 -10.38 -18.94 -10.11
N GLU A 36 -10.28 -20.23 -10.45
CA GLU A 36 -9.05 -20.74 -11.05
C GLU A 36 -8.77 -20.00 -12.37
N CYS A 37 -7.60 -19.36 -12.46
CA CYS A 37 -7.14 -18.76 -13.71
C CYS A 37 -6.41 -19.78 -14.58
N ASP A 38 -6.61 -19.68 -15.89
CA ASP A 38 -5.90 -20.50 -16.87
C ASP A 38 -4.39 -20.25 -16.78
N GLN A 39 -3.60 -21.27 -17.11
CA GLN A 39 -2.13 -21.16 -17.05
C GLN A 39 -1.60 -20.06 -17.97
N ASP A 40 -2.27 -19.83 -19.09
CA ASP A 40 -1.90 -18.81 -20.07
C ASP A 40 -2.20 -17.37 -19.58
N ASP A 41 -3.10 -17.23 -18.59
CA ASP A 41 -3.46 -15.95 -17.99
C ASP A 41 -2.59 -15.60 -16.77
N LYS A 42 -1.80 -16.57 -16.26
CA LYS A 42 -0.89 -16.32 -15.14
C LYS A 42 0.24 -15.40 -15.56
N GLY A 43 0.46 -14.35 -14.78
CA GLY A 43 1.60 -13.47 -14.97
C GLY A 43 2.92 -14.20 -14.73
N SER A 44 3.98 -13.71 -15.38
CA SER A 44 5.32 -14.28 -15.27
C SER A 44 5.87 -14.21 -13.84
N GLU A 45 6.89 -15.01 -13.54
CA GLU A 45 7.55 -14.98 -12.23
C GLU A 45 8.15 -13.61 -11.90
N ILE A 46 8.21 -13.28 -10.61
CA ILE A 46 8.84 -12.04 -10.14
C ILE A 46 10.36 -12.19 -10.22
N LEU A 47 11.00 -11.32 -11.00
CA LEU A 47 12.45 -11.34 -11.18
C LEU A 47 13.14 -10.45 -10.15
N ARG A 48 14.31 -10.87 -9.67
CA ARG A 48 15.08 -10.11 -8.67
C ARG A 48 15.38 -8.68 -9.14
N PHE A 49 15.64 -8.49 -10.43
CA PHE A 49 15.94 -7.16 -10.95
C PHE A 49 14.73 -6.22 -10.84
N GLU A 50 13.50 -6.72 -10.96
CA GLU A 50 12.28 -5.92 -10.79
C GLU A 50 12.19 -5.43 -9.34
N VAL A 51 12.40 -6.34 -8.39
CA VAL A 51 12.41 -6.03 -6.94
C VAL A 51 13.52 -5.04 -6.60
N ALA A 52 14.73 -5.25 -7.13
CA ALA A 52 15.85 -4.34 -6.92
C ALA A 52 15.57 -2.94 -7.51
N ARG A 53 14.96 -2.88 -8.70
CA ARG A 53 14.59 -1.62 -9.36
C ARG A 53 13.58 -0.83 -8.52
N VAL A 54 12.49 -1.45 -8.09
CA VAL A 54 11.47 -0.73 -7.30
C VAL A 54 11.99 -0.29 -5.92
N ILE A 55 12.89 -1.06 -5.30
CA ILE A 55 13.56 -0.66 -4.06
C ILE A 55 14.49 0.53 -4.29
N HIS A 56 15.27 0.50 -5.38
CA HIS A 56 16.15 1.60 -5.76
C HIS A 56 15.38 2.90 -6.01
N ASP A 57 14.21 2.81 -6.64
CA ASP A 57 13.35 3.96 -6.98
C ASP A 57 12.58 4.54 -5.78
N LEU A 58 12.64 3.89 -4.61
CA LEU A 58 12.06 4.44 -3.39
C LEU A 58 12.69 5.81 -3.07
N ARG A 59 11.85 6.78 -2.73
CA ARG A 59 12.31 8.09 -2.29
C ARG A 59 12.91 7.99 -0.89
N GLU A 60 14.01 8.67 -0.68
CA GLU A 60 14.73 8.76 0.59
C GLU A 60 14.15 9.85 1.49
N LYS A 61 14.53 9.83 2.77
CA LYS A 61 14.13 10.82 3.80
C LYS A 61 12.61 10.96 3.91
N LYS A 62 11.89 9.85 3.72
CA LYS A 62 10.43 9.76 3.86
C LYS A 62 10.05 9.29 5.26
N ALA A 63 8.80 9.55 5.62
CA ALA A 63 8.23 9.06 6.86
C ALA A 63 8.33 7.53 6.91
N LEU A 64 8.59 7.02 8.10
CA LEU A 64 8.68 5.59 8.35
C LEU A 64 7.27 4.98 8.42
N GLY A 65 7.16 3.72 8.00
CA GLY A 65 5.96 2.93 8.23
C GLY A 65 5.89 2.37 9.66
N CYS A 66 4.93 1.49 9.88
CA CYS A 66 4.75 0.76 11.15
C CYS A 66 5.97 -0.09 11.54
N ASP A 67 6.72 -0.59 10.54
CA ASP A 67 7.92 -1.42 10.70
C ASP A 67 9.19 -0.63 11.05
N ARG A 68 9.13 0.71 10.99
CA ARG A 68 10.26 1.62 11.22
C ARG A 68 11.46 1.38 10.32
N VAL A 69 11.27 0.77 9.15
CA VAL A 69 12.34 0.51 8.17
C VAL A 69 12.42 1.66 7.15
N PRO A 70 13.54 2.40 7.08
CA PRO A 70 13.74 3.44 6.07
C PRO A 70 14.03 2.85 4.69
N SER A 71 13.76 3.59 3.63
CA SER A 71 14.06 3.15 2.25
C SER A 71 15.57 3.01 2.03
N GLU A 72 16.38 3.83 2.70
CA GLU A 72 17.84 3.76 2.73
C GLU A 72 18.33 2.40 3.21
N ALA A 73 17.68 1.81 4.23
CA ALA A 73 18.04 0.47 4.72
C ALA A 73 17.73 -0.61 3.69
N LEU A 74 16.61 -0.49 2.98
CA LEU A 74 16.25 -1.41 1.88
C LEU A 74 17.24 -1.31 0.71
N LYS A 75 17.68 -0.09 0.37
CA LYS A 75 18.67 0.14 -0.69
C LYS A 75 20.07 -0.35 -0.33
N ALA A 76 20.43 -0.32 0.95
CA ALA A 76 21.71 -0.81 1.45
C ALA A 76 21.80 -2.35 1.54
N LEU A 77 20.73 -3.08 1.20
CA LEU A 77 20.72 -4.53 1.27
C LEU A 77 21.67 -5.14 0.25
N GLY A 78 22.51 -6.06 0.74
CA GLY A 78 23.36 -6.89 -0.11
C GLY A 78 22.58 -7.96 -0.86
N TYR A 79 23.28 -8.62 -1.79
CA TYR A 79 22.74 -9.65 -2.68
C TYR A 79 21.87 -10.72 -1.98
N ASN A 80 22.36 -11.28 -0.86
CA ASN A 80 21.66 -12.34 -0.15
C ASN A 80 20.33 -11.86 0.45
N ALA A 81 20.30 -10.66 1.01
CA ALA A 81 19.09 -10.07 1.56
C ALA A 81 18.10 -9.71 0.44
N MET A 82 18.59 -9.17 -0.67
CA MET A 82 17.77 -8.92 -1.86
C MET A 82 17.13 -10.21 -2.39
N SER A 83 17.88 -11.31 -2.45
CA SER A 83 17.34 -12.61 -2.86
C SER A 83 16.20 -13.09 -1.95
N ARG A 84 16.32 -12.88 -0.63
CA ARG A 84 15.26 -13.24 0.33
C ARG A 84 14.03 -12.35 0.17
N LEU A 85 14.22 -11.05 -0.07
CA LEU A 85 13.11 -10.16 -0.37
C LEU A 85 12.40 -10.58 -1.65
N THR A 86 13.14 -10.92 -2.71
CA THR A 86 12.53 -11.44 -3.95
C THR A 86 11.69 -12.68 -3.69
N SER A 87 12.22 -13.67 -2.96
CA SER A 87 11.41 -14.85 -2.60
C SER A 87 10.16 -14.51 -1.80
N LEU A 88 10.21 -13.49 -0.93
CA LEU A 88 9.02 -13.02 -0.22
C LEU A 88 8.01 -12.37 -1.18
N VAL A 89 8.45 -11.52 -2.09
CA VAL A 89 7.58 -10.89 -3.09
C VAL A 89 6.97 -11.92 -4.02
N SER A 90 7.74 -12.90 -4.50
CA SER A 90 7.22 -14.00 -5.34
C SER A 90 6.12 -14.77 -4.61
N ARG A 91 6.31 -15.11 -3.34
CA ARG A 91 5.29 -15.78 -2.54
C ARG A 91 4.03 -14.95 -2.36
N ILE A 92 4.16 -13.64 -2.11
CA ILE A 92 3.01 -12.72 -2.02
C ILE A 92 2.27 -12.69 -3.36
N TYR A 93 3.01 -12.61 -4.47
CA TYR A 93 2.45 -12.55 -5.81
C TYR A 93 1.71 -13.84 -6.22
N GLU A 94 2.29 -15.00 -5.93
CA GLU A 94 1.72 -16.31 -6.29
C GLU A 94 0.53 -16.70 -5.41
N SER A 95 0.58 -16.37 -4.12
CA SER A 95 -0.47 -16.79 -3.17
C SER A 95 -1.54 -15.73 -2.93
N GLY A 96 -1.29 -14.47 -3.28
CA GLY A 96 -2.14 -13.33 -2.87
C GLY A 96 -2.08 -13.01 -1.36
N ILE A 97 -1.36 -13.80 -0.56
CA ILE A 97 -1.34 -13.67 0.90
C ILE A 97 -0.24 -12.68 1.31
N TRP A 98 -0.66 -11.59 1.95
CA TRP A 98 0.24 -10.59 2.50
C TRP A 98 0.54 -10.85 3.98
N PRO A 99 1.82 -10.73 4.41
CA PRO A 99 2.15 -10.65 5.82
C PRO A 99 1.41 -9.49 6.51
N GLU A 100 0.81 -9.74 7.67
CA GLU A 100 -0.02 -8.76 8.39
C GLU A 100 0.71 -7.42 8.63
N ILE A 101 2.01 -7.47 8.94
CA ILE A 101 2.82 -6.26 9.15
C ILE A 101 2.89 -5.35 7.91
N LEU A 102 2.85 -5.93 6.71
CA LEU A 102 2.87 -5.20 5.44
C LEU A 102 1.53 -4.54 5.10
N LEU A 103 0.44 -5.00 5.73
CA LEU A 103 -0.90 -4.43 5.58
C LEU A 103 -1.16 -3.28 6.56
N LYS A 104 -0.31 -3.11 7.58
CA LYS A 104 -0.48 -2.06 8.59
C LYS A 104 0.00 -0.71 8.08
N SER A 105 -0.75 0.34 8.40
CA SER A 105 -0.40 1.72 8.10
C SER A 105 -0.62 2.62 9.32
N VAL A 106 0.11 3.74 9.36
CA VAL A 106 -0.12 4.80 10.36
C VAL A 106 -0.96 5.88 9.70
N LEU A 107 -2.15 6.13 10.24
CA LEU A 107 -3.03 7.21 9.78
C LEU A 107 -2.63 8.53 10.42
N VAL A 108 -2.31 9.51 9.58
CA VAL A 108 -1.97 10.87 10.00
C VAL A 108 -3.07 11.84 9.55
N PRO A 109 -3.84 12.44 10.48
CA PRO A 109 -4.84 13.43 10.13
C PRO A 109 -4.17 14.78 9.81
N LEU A 110 -4.48 15.34 8.65
CA LEU A 110 -4.05 16.67 8.21
C LEU A 110 -5.25 17.60 8.02
N PRO A 111 -5.24 18.82 8.60
CA PRO A 111 -6.34 19.77 8.42
C PRO A 111 -6.57 20.10 6.94
N ASN A 112 -7.83 20.02 6.49
CA ASN A 112 -8.23 20.44 5.14
C ASN A 112 -8.59 21.94 5.06
N LYS A 113 -8.84 22.58 6.21
CA LYS A 113 -9.20 23.99 6.32
C LYS A 113 -8.63 24.61 7.59
N SER A 114 -8.53 25.94 7.60
CA SER A 114 -8.21 26.70 8.82
C SER A 114 -9.28 26.45 9.89
N ASN A 115 -8.87 26.28 11.15
CA ASN A 115 -9.74 25.99 12.30
C ASN A 115 -10.51 24.66 12.22
N ALA A 116 -9.87 23.59 11.72
CA ALA A 116 -10.43 22.25 11.75
C ALA A 116 -10.73 21.78 13.19
N LYS A 117 -11.97 21.37 13.46
CA LYS A 117 -12.44 21.00 14.81
C LYS A 117 -12.98 19.58 14.89
N GLU A 118 -13.57 19.08 13.80
CA GLU A 118 -14.17 17.75 13.74
C GLU A 118 -13.34 16.82 12.86
N CYS A 119 -13.43 15.49 13.04
CA CYS A 119 -12.62 14.53 12.27
C CYS A 119 -12.77 14.68 10.75
N LYS A 120 -13.99 14.96 10.27
CA LYS A 120 -14.29 15.22 8.85
C LYS A 120 -13.59 16.45 8.25
N ASP A 121 -13.09 17.35 9.11
CA ASP A 121 -12.35 18.54 8.69
C ASP A 121 -10.88 18.25 8.36
N TYR A 122 -10.45 17.00 8.55
CA TYR A 122 -9.10 16.54 8.23
C TYR A 122 -9.16 15.48 7.14
N ARG A 123 -8.15 15.47 6.26
CA ARG A 123 -7.86 14.31 5.43
C ARG A 123 -6.93 13.37 6.18
N THR A 124 -7.16 12.08 6.10
CA THR A 124 -6.20 11.09 6.59
C THR A 124 -5.20 10.75 5.49
N ILE A 125 -3.92 10.72 5.85
CA ILE A 125 -2.86 10.17 5.01
C ILE A 125 -2.36 8.89 5.65
N SER A 126 -2.35 7.80 4.87
CA SER A 126 -1.79 6.51 5.29
C SER A 126 -0.30 6.48 5.04
N SER A 127 0.50 6.40 6.12
CA SER A 127 1.93 6.08 6.06
C SER A 127 2.09 4.56 6.11
N ILE A 128 2.18 3.93 4.94
CA ILE A 128 2.46 2.50 4.77
C ILE A 128 3.96 2.22 4.88
N CYS A 129 4.35 0.96 5.11
CA CYS A 129 5.76 0.60 5.08
C CYS A 129 6.39 0.77 3.69
N GLN A 130 7.69 1.09 3.67
CA GLN A 130 8.41 1.36 2.43
C GLN A 130 8.48 0.12 1.54
N PHE A 131 8.52 -1.06 2.14
CA PHE A 131 8.53 -2.32 1.40
C PHE A 131 7.19 -2.62 0.73
N THR A 132 6.05 -2.43 1.42
CA THR A 132 4.71 -2.53 0.78
C THR A 132 4.61 -1.56 -0.39
N LYS A 133 5.06 -0.32 -0.21
CA LYS A 133 5.08 0.67 -1.30
C LYS A 133 5.89 0.20 -2.51
N ALA A 134 7.02 -0.47 -2.29
CA ALA A 134 7.82 -1.04 -3.38
C ALA A 134 7.08 -2.17 -4.10
N ILE A 135 6.45 -3.10 -3.36
CA ILE A 135 5.66 -4.20 -3.95
C ILE A 135 4.47 -3.63 -4.75
N THR A 136 3.72 -2.70 -4.18
CA THR A 136 2.59 -2.06 -4.89
C THR A 136 3.06 -1.37 -6.16
N ARG A 137 4.23 -0.70 -6.16
CA ARG A 137 4.79 -0.10 -7.37
C ARG A 137 5.19 -1.15 -8.41
N LEU A 138 5.72 -2.30 -7.99
CA LEU A 138 6.02 -3.41 -8.88
C LEU A 138 4.76 -3.95 -9.55
N LEU A 139 3.72 -4.22 -8.77
CA LEU A 139 2.43 -4.69 -9.28
C LEU A 139 1.81 -3.67 -10.24
N LEU A 140 1.87 -2.38 -9.86
CA LEU A 140 1.38 -1.30 -10.72
C LEU A 140 2.14 -1.26 -12.05
N GLN A 141 3.46 -1.37 -12.06
CA GLN A 141 4.25 -1.41 -13.31
C GLN A 141 3.87 -2.60 -14.22
N ARG A 142 3.48 -3.74 -13.64
CA ARG A 142 3.01 -4.91 -14.40
C ARG A 142 1.59 -4.74 -14.95
N ILE A 143 0.75 -3.99 -14.24
CA ILE A 143 -0.64 -3.71 -14.62
C ILE A 143 -0.71 -2.56 -15.63
N GLU A 144 0.05 -1.48 -15.42
CA GLU A 144 0.12 -0.28 -16.27
C GLU A 144 0.33 -0.67 -17.75
N GLY A 145 1.27 -1.59 -18.02
CA GLY A 145 1.53 -2.05 -19.38
C GLY A 145 0.33 -2.72 -20.08
N LYS A 146 -0.63 -3.27 -19.34
CA LYS A 146 -1.88 -3.84 -19.89
C LYS A 146 -3.02 -2.81 -19.97
N ILE A 147 -3.01 -1.82 -19.06
CA ILE A 147 -4.06 -0.79 -19.00
C ILE A 147 -3.85 0.25 -20.10
N GLU A 148 -2.60 0.66 -20.39
CA GLU A 148 -2.30 1.66 -21.42
C GLU A 148 -2.85 1.28 -22.80
N GLU A 149 -2.91 -0.01 -23.13
CA GLU A 149 -3.50 -0.51 -24.39
C GLU A 149 -5.02 -0.27 -24.49
N ASN A 150 -5.69 -0.09 -23.35
CA ASN A 150 -7.15 0.01 -23.24
C ASN A 150 -7.62 1.38 -22.72
N MET A 151 -6.71 2.35 -22.55
CA MET A 151 -7.02 3.66 -21.99
C MET A 151 -7.55 4.61 -23.09
N GLY A 152 -8.71 5.23 -22.85
CA GLY A 152 -9.33 6.15 -23.81
C GLY A 152 -8.63 7.51 -23.87
N GLU A 153 -8.63 8.16 -25.04
CA GLU A 153 -7.94 9.45 -25.30
C GLU A 153 -8.35 10.60 -24.36
N ASN A 154 -9.48 10.47 -23.66
CA ASN A 154 -10.01 11.49 -22.76
C ASN A 154 -9.73 11.23 -21.26
N GLN A 155 -8.96 10.20 -20.93
CA GLN A 155 -8.57 9.90 -19.56
C GLN A 155 -7.23 10.59 -19.24
N PHE A 156 -7.29 11.68 -18.46
CA PHE A 156 -6.13 12.54 -18.17
C PHE A 156 -5.68 12.51 -16.69
N GLU A 157 -6.38 11.77 -15.83
CA GLU A 157 -6.00 11.58 -14.41
C GLU A 157 -5.78 10.09 -14.10
N PHE A 158 -5.01 9.83 -13.03
CA PHE A 158 -4.54 8.51 -12.60
C PHE A 158 -5.63 7.44 -12.56
#